data_AF-A0A957GUV4-F1
#
_entry.id   AF-A0A957GUV4-F1
#
_cell.length_a   1.000
_cell.length_b   1.000
_cell.length_c   1.000
_cell.angle_alpha   90.00
_cell.angle_beta   90.00
_cell.angle_gamma   90.00
#
_symmetry.space_group_name_H-M   'P 1'
#
loop_
_entity.id
_entity.type
_entity.pdbx_description
1 polymer ?
#
loop_
_entity_poly.entity_id
_entity_poly.type
_entity_poly.pdbx_seq_one_letter_code
_entity_poly.pdbx_strand_id
1 'polypeptide(L)'
;MQLKNKFDPTALWRVVLLLLAVVALVISCQREDTPGDASSAAAPAEGGQSAALGADADSIIAARGLTPDDVAAALKTYTPTGKLDEYIMFASGGHSGQVYVIGLPSMRILKTIAVFTPEPWQGWGYGAVDTMEVLDQGDINGHDVLWGDTHHPALSETGGDYDGQYLFINDKANARLAVIDLRDFETKQIVKNPIAISDHGGAMVTPDTDWIIEGGQYAAPLGWEYSSLENYAEDYRGMVTFWKFDRENGRLLPDQSFAMEMPPYW
;
A
#
# COMPACT_ATOMS: atom_id res chain seq x y z
N MET A 1 -49.09 -40.49 41.86
CA MET A 1 -49.26 -39.34 40.94
C MET A 1 -48.38 -39.62 39.72
N GLN A 2 -49.01 -39.91 38.58
CA GLN A 2 -48.35 -40.41 37.36
C GLN A 2 -47.71 -39.25 36.56
N LEU A 3 -46.40 -39.32 36.30
CA LEU A 3 -45.68 -38.41 35.40
C LEU A 3 -45.82 -38.90 33.95
N LYS A 4 -46.63 -38.19 33.16
CA LYS A 4 -46.69 -38.38 31.70
C LYS A 4 -45.60 -37.50 31.05
N ASN A 5 -44.53 -38.12 30.55
CA ASN A 5 -43.62 -37.47 29.61
C ASN A 5 -44.36 -37.25 28.29
N LYS A 6 -44.55 -35.97 27.91
CA LYS A 6 -45.04 -35.60 26.58
C LYS A 6 -43.86 -35.60 25.62
N PHE A 7 -43.83 -36.58 24.72
CA PHE A 7 -42.93 -36.60 23.58
C PHE A 7 -43.41 -35.59 22.55
N ASP A 8 -42.58 -34.59 22.21
CA ASP A 8 -42.88 -33.60 21.16
C ASP A 8 -42.24 -34.05 19.84
N PRO A 9 -43.04 -34.55 18.86
CA PRO A 9 -42.51 -35.03 17.59
C PRO A 9 -41.89 -33.93 16.72
N THR A 10 -42.18 -32.65 16.99
CA THR A 10 -41.62 -31.52 16.24
C THR A 10 -40.17 -31.21 16.65
N ALA A 11 -39.81 -31.49 17.90
CA ALA A 11 -38.43 -31.37 18.38
C ALA A 11 -37.50 -32.38 17.69
N LEU A 12 -37.98 -33.61 17.46
CA LEU A 12 -37.23 -34.64 16.75
C LEU A 12 -36.94 -34.22 15.30
N TRP A 13 -37.91 -33.59 14.63
CA TRP A 13 -37.74 -33.14 13.24
C TRP A 13 -36.75 -31.96 13.12
N ARG A 14 -36.75 -31.05 14.11
CA ARG A 14 -35.77 -29.96 14.17
C ARG A 14 -34.35 -30.48 14.39
N VAL A 15 -34.17 -31.50 15.23
CA VAL A 15 -32.86 -32.14 15.45
C VAL A 15 -32.39 -32.87 14.20
N VAL A 16 -33.28 -33.58 13.48
CA VAL A 16 -32.94 -34.26 12.23
C VAL A 16 -32.53 -33.25 11.14
N LEU A 17 -33.25 -32.14 11.00
CA LEU A 17 -32.90 -31.09 10.04
C LEU A 17 -31.58 -30.39 10.37
N LEU A 18 -31.29 -30.15 11.66
CA LEU A 18 -30.01 -29.63 12.11
C LEU A 18 -28.86 -30.60 11.84
N LEU A 19 -29.07 -31.91 12.07
CA LEU A 19 -28.07 -32.93 11.78
C LEU A 19 -27.80 -33.05 10.27
N LEU A 20 -28.84 -32.98 9.43
CA LEU A 20 -28.67 -32.99 7.97
C LEU A 20 -27.92 -31.74 7.46
N ALA A 21 -28.17 -30.57 8.03
CA ALA A 21 -27.45 -29.34 7.70
C ALA A 21 -25.96 -29.40 8.11
N VAL A 22 -25.66 -29.96 9.29
CA VAL A 22 -24.28 -30.16 9.75
C VAL A 22 -23.55 -31.20 8.89
N VAL A 23 -24.21 -32.29 8.49
CA VAL A 23 -23.61 -33.29 7.58
C VAL A 23 -23.32 -32.70 6.20
N ALA A 24 -24.21 -31.87 5.66
CA ALA A 24 -23.97 -31.17 4.39
C ALA A 24 -22.78 -30.18 4.49
N LEU A 25 -22.62 -29.50 5.64
CA LEU A 25 -21.48 -28.60 5.89
C LEU A 25 -20.17 -29.37 6.00
N VAL A 26 -20.16 -30.52 6.69
CA VAL A 26 -18.97 -31.38 6.85
C VAL A 26 -18.56 -32.01 5.52
N ILE A 27 -19.51 -32.44 4.67
CA ILE A 27 -19.22 -32.94 3.31
C ILE A 27 -18.65 -31.83 2.42
N SER A 28 -19.13 -30.59 2.57
CA SER A 28 -18.59 -29.43 1.86
C SER A 28 -17.20 -29.02 2.35
N CYS A 29 -16.83 -29.35 3.60
CA CYS A 29 -15.51 -29.08 4.18
C CYS A 29 -14.51 -30.24 4.00
N GLN A 30 -14.95 -31.42 3.55
CA GLN A 30 -14.09 -32.60 3.32
C GLN A 30 -13.69 -32.79 1.84
N ARG A 31 -13.83 -31.76 1.00
CA ARG A 31 -13.16 -31.76 -0.30
C ARG A 31 -11.67 -31.51 -0.06
N GLU A 32 -10.93 -32.59 0.14
CA GLU A 32 -9.48 -32.59 0.20
C GLU A 32 -8.93 -32.19 -1.17
N ASP A 33 -8.36 -30.98 -1.24
CA ASP A 33 -7.36 -30.65 -2.25
C ASP A 33 -6.11 -31.46 -1.92
N THR A 34 -5.92 -32.59 -2.61
CA THR A 34 -4.66 -33.33 -2.57
C THR A 34 -3.51 -32.41 -2.97
N PRO A 35 -2.46 -32.24 -2.15
CA PRO A 35 -1.24 -31.57 -2.56
C PRO A 35 -0.58 -32.43 -3.62
N GLY A 36 -0.56 -31.95 -4.87
CA GLY A 36 0.23 -32.56 -5.93
C GLY A 36 1.71 -32.43 -5.58
N ASP A 37 2.37 -33.56 -5.36
CA ASP A 37 3.81 -33.72 -5.29
C ASP A 37 4.49 -32.95 -6.44
N ALA A 38 5.16 -31.86 -6.09
CA ALA A 38 6.14 -31.20 -6.95
C ALA A 38 7.42 -32.05 -6.98
N SER A 39 7.40 -33.15 -7.73
CA SER A 39 8.60 -33.87 -8.15
C SER A 39 8.29 -34.80 -9.33
N SER A 40 8.03 -34.22 -10.49
CA SER A 40 8.40 -34.87 -11.74
C SER A 40 9.53 -34.06 -12.35
N ALA A 41 10.76 -34.46 -12.06
CA ALA A 41 11.89 -34.13 -12.90
C ALA A 41 11.56 -34.65 -14.31
N ALA A 42 11.14 -33.74 -15.18
CA ALA A 42 10.99 -34.03 -16.60
C ALA A 42 12.39 -34.33 -17.15
N ALA A 43 12.57 -35.55 -17.63
CA ALA A 43 13.69 -35.92 -18.47
C ALA A 43 13.78 -34.94 -19.67
N PRO A 44 14.98 -34.67 -20.21
CA PRO A 44 15.13 -33.73 -21.31
C PRO A 44 14.38 -34.27 -22.53
N ALA A 45 13.32 -33.57 -22.93
CA ALA A 45 12.73 -33.79 -24.24
C ALA A 45 13.69 -33.23 -25.28
N GLU A 46 14.53 -34.10 -25.83
CA GLU A 46 15.23 -33.83 -27.08
C GLU A 46 14.19 -33.63 -28.19
N GLY A 47 14.30 -32.50 -28.91
CA GLY A 47 13.61 -32.29 -30.19
C GLY A 47 12.31 -31.49 -30.14
N GLY A 48 12.28 -30.33 -29.50
CA GLY A 48 11.21 -29.36 -29.70
C GLY A 48 11.37 -28.62 -31.03
N GLN A 49 10.57 -28.96 -32.05
CA GLN A 49 10.34 -28.04 -33.16
C GLN A 49 9.83 -26.72 -32.57
N SER A 50 10.51 -25.61 -32.87
CA SER A 50 9.99 -24.28 -32.61
C SER A 50 8.65 -24.17 -33.31
N ALA A 51 7.55 -24.14 -32.57
CA ALA A 51 6.27 -23.74 -33.14
C ALA A 51 6.49 -22.34 -33.73
N ALA A 52 6.41 -22.22 -35.06
CA ALA A 52 6.55 -20.94 -35.71
C ALA A 52 5.48 -20.00 -35.14
N LEU A 53 5.89 -18.77 -34.81
CA LEU A 53 4.93 -17.72 -34.52
C LEU A 53 4.02 -17.55 -35.75
N GLY A 54 2.75 -17.20 -35.55
CA GLY A 54 1.84 -17.04 -36.68
C GLY A 54 2.40 -16.06 -37.73
N ALA A 55 2.05 -16.23 -39.01
CA ALA A 55 2.59 -15.42 -40.12
C ALA A 55 2.50 -13.90 -39.87
N ASP A 56 1.51 -13.46 -39.11
CA ASP A 56 1.34 -12.05 -38.72
C ASP A 56 2.43 -11.58 -37.73
N ALA A 57 2.89 -12.43 -36.82
CA ALA A 57 3.90 -12.09 -35.82
C ALA A 57 5.29 -11.91 -36.46
N ASP A 58 5.69 -12.80 -37.38
CA ASP A 58 6.95 -12.67 -38.12
C ASP A 58 6.99 -11.36 -38.93
N SER A 59 5.86 -10.99 -39.53
CA SER A 59 5.73 -9.71 -40.25
C SER A 59 5.92 -8.50 -39.34
N ILE A 60 5.39 -8.56 -38.10
CA ILE A 60 5.54 -7.49 -37.10
C ILE A 60 6.99 -7.41 -36.62
N ILE A 61 7.63 -8.55 -36.37
CA ILE A 61 9.04 -8.64 -35.97
C ILE A 61 9.92 -7.98 -37.02
N ALA A 62 9.74 -8.35 -38.29
CA ALA A 62 10.50 -7.79 -39.41
C ALA A 62 10.23 -6.28 -39.59
N ALA A 63 8.96 -5.85 -39.56
CA ALA A 63 8.59 -4.44 -39.72
C ALA A 63 9.15 -3.55 -38.61
N ARG A 64 9.30 -4.08 -37.40
CA ARG A 64 9.89 -3.38 -36.25
C ARG A 64 11.41 -3.57 -36.11
N GLY A 65 12.03 -4.41 -36.95
CA GLY A 65 13.45 -4.71 -36.90
C GLY A 65 13.90 -5.36 -35.58
N LEU A 66 13.04 -6.18 -34.97
CA LEU A 66 13.30 -6.75 -33.65
C LEU A 66 14.27 -7.93 -33.73
N THR A 67 15.24 -7.96 -32.83
CA THR A 67 16.08 -9.13 -32.60
C THR A 67 15.31 -10.20 -31.80
N PRO A 68 15.77 -11.46 -31.78
CA PRO A 68 15.19 -12.48 -30.90
C PRO A 68 15.15 -12.06 -29.42
N ASP A 69 16.15 -11.33 -28.95
CA ASP A 69 16.21 -10.84 -27.57
C ASP A 69 15.13 -9.77 -27.30
N ASP A 70 14.88 -8.88 -28.26
CA ASP A 70 13.81 -7.88 -28.17
C ASP A 70 12.43 -8.54 -28.10
N VAL A 71 12.21 -9.61 -28.88
CA VAL A 71 10.96 -10.38 -28.86
C VAL A 71 10.77 -11.06 -27.50
N ALA A 72 11.82 -11.69 -26.97
CA ALA A 72 11.77 -12.29 -25.64
C ALA A 72 11.50 -11.25 -24.54
N ALA A 73 12.10 -10.06 -24.62
CA ALA A 73 11.83 -8.96 -23.69
C ALA A 73 10.38 -8.45 -23.79
N ALA A 74 9.83 -8.29 -25.00
CA ALA A 74 8.45 -7.87 -25.20
C ALA A 74 7.43 -8.91 -24.65
N LEU A 75 7.71 -10.20 -24.82
CA LEU A 75 6.85 -11.26 -24.27
C LEU A 75 6.87 -11.31 -22.74
N LYS A 76 7.99 -10.91 -22.10
CA LYS A 76 8.08 -10.82 -20.64
C LYS A 76 7.27 -9.66 -20.04
N THR A 77 6.96 -8.63 -20.82
CA THR A 77 6.19 -7.46 -20.32
C THR A 77 4.71 -7.52 -20.66
N TYR A 78 4.33 -8.37 -21.62
CA TYR A 78 2.94 -8.49 -22.04
C TYR A 78 2.12 -9.36 -21.08
N THR A 79 1.07 -8.77 -20.52
CA THR A 79 0.06 -9.49 -19.72
C THR A 79 -1.28 -9.51 -20.46
N PRO A 80 -1.76 -10.66 -20.95
CA PRO A 80 -2.98 -10.72 -21.74
C PRO A 80 -4.25 -10.54 -20.88
N THR A 81 -5.36 -10.24 -21.55
CA THR A 81 -6.69 -10.14 -20.93
C THR A 81 -7.03 -11.39 -20.13
N GLY A 82 -7.57 -11.20 -18.92
CA GLY A 82 -7.93 -12.29 -18.02
C GLY A 82 -6.75 -12.91 -17.26
N LYS A 83 -5.53 -12.40 -17.41
CA LYS A 83 -4.40 -12.73 -16.57
C LYS A 83 -4.13 -11.64 -15.54
N LEU A 84 -3.72 -12.08 -14.35
CA LEU A 84 -3.28 -11.21 -13.27
C LEU A 84 -1.83 -10.82 -13.49
N ASP A 85 -1.49 -9.62 -13.05
CA ASP A 85 -0.11 -9.20 -12.84
C ASP A 85 0.51 -10.00 -11.68
N GLU A 86 1.82 -10.22 -11.75
CA GLU A 86 2.57 -11.00 -10.75
C GLU A 86 2.91 -10.17 -9.51
N TYR A 87 3.18 -8.87 -9.71
CA TYR A 87 3.51 -7.95 -8.63
C TYR A 87 2.63 -6.70 -8.66
N ILE A 88 2.54 -6.05 -7.51
CA ILE A 88 1.93 -4.73 -7.34
C ILE A 88 3.05 -3.74 -6.99
N MET A 89 3.05 -2.62 -7.69
CA MET A 89 3.88 -1.46 -7.38
C MET A 89 2.99 -0.37 -6.78
N PHE A 90 3.38 0.14 -5.63
CA PHE A 90 2.84 1.38 -5.08
C PHE A 90 3.74 2.53 -5.52
N ALA A 91 3.25 3.38 -6.41
CA ALA A 91 3.99 4.49 -6.96
C ALA A 91 3.48 5.81 -6.39
N SER A 92 4.40 6.70 -6.06
CA SER A 92 4.08 8.09 -5.77
C SER A 92 3.40 8.74 -6.99
N GLY A 93 2.40 9.59 -6.74
CA GLY A 93 1.79 10.46 -7.74
C GLY A 93 2.57 11.76 -7.98
N GLY A 94 3.67 11.99 -7.26
CA GLY A 94 4.40 13.26 -7.25
C GLY A 94 3.50 14.42 -6.80
N HIS A 95 3.58 15.52 -7.54
CA HIS A 95 2.87 16.79 -7.31
C HIS A 95 1.34 16.69 -7.39
N SER A 96 0.81 15.52 -7.72
CA SER A 96 -0.63 15.28 -7.72
C SER A 96 -1.16 14.96 -6.32
N GLY A 97 -0.32 14.44 -5.42
CA GLY A 97 -0.67 14.21 -4.02
C GLY A 97 -1.38 12.88 -3.72
N GLN A 98 -1.44 11.95 -4.69
CA GLN A 98 -2.00 10.61 -4.53
C GLN A 98 -0.94 9.49 -4.58
N VAL A 99 -1.37 8.24 -4.37
CA VAL A 99 -0.59 7.03 -4.66
C VAL A 99 -1.27 6.23 -5.77
N TYR A 100 -0.48 5.66 -6.69
CA TYR A 100 -0.97 4.74 -7.71
C TYR A 100 -0.62 3.30 -7.38
N VAL A 101 -1.59 2.41 -7.55
CA VAL A 101 -1.41 0.96 -7.49
C VAL A 101 -1.27 0.46 -8.92
N ILE A 102 -0.11 -0.06 -9.28
CA ILE A 102 0.25 -0.45 -10.65
C ILE A 102 0.54 -1.95 -10.69
N GLY A 103 -0.06 -2.67 -11.65
CA GLY A 103 0.26 -4.08 -11.90
C GLY A 103 1.55 -4.22 -12.71
N LEU A 104 2.41 -5.15 -12.31
CA LEU A 104 3.61 -5.53 -13.04
C LEU A 104 3.52 -6.97 -13.58
N PRO A 105 3.92 -7.22 -14.84
CA PRO A 105 4.67 -6.32 -15.70
C PRO A 105 3.80 -5.47 -16.65
N SER A 106 2.47 -5.52 -16.55
CA SER A 106 1.58 -4.84 -17.51
C SER A 106 1.65 -3.31 -17.48
N MET A 107 2.15 -2.73 -16.39
CA MET A 107 2.21 -1.29 -16.12
C MET A 107 0.83 -0.61 -16.09
N ARG A 108 -0.26 -1.37 -15.88
CA ARG A 108 -1.61 -0.83 -15.80
C ARG A 108 -1.86 -0.25 -14.41
N ILE A 109 -2.43 0.95 -14.34
CA ILE A 109 -2.95 1.52 -13.09
C ILE A 109 -4.22 0.74 -12.71
N LEU A 110 -4.19 0.09 -11.55
CA LEU A 110 -5.28 -0.72 -11.01
C LEU A 110 -6.17 0.09 -10.06
N LYS A 111 -5.56 1.01 -9.29
CA LYS A 111 -6.25 1.90 -8.36
C LYS A 111 -5.46 3.19 -8.17
N THR A 112 -6.18 4.29 -7.96
CA THR A 112 -5.64 5.52 -7.39
C THR A 112 -6.06 5.55 -5.92
N ILE A 113 -5.14 5.79 -5.00
CA ILE A 113 -5.42 6.00 -3.58
C ILE A 113 -5.31 7.50 -3.33
N ALA A 114 -6.42 8.14 -2.99
CA ALA A 114 -6.43 9.55 -2.61
C ALA A 114 -5.74 9.76 -1.25
N VAL A 115 -4.90 10.79 -1.16
CA VAL A 115 -4.10 11.08 0.06
C VAL A 115 -4.20 12.55 0.43
N PHE A 116 -3.37 13.40 -0.19
CA PHE A 116 -3.21 14.80 0.22
C PHE A 116 -4.06 15.79 -0.58
N THR A 117 -4.53 15.37 -1.74
CA THR A 117 -5.35 16.18 -2.65
C THR A 117 -6.77 15.60 -2.70
N PRO A 118 -7.82 16.43 -2.61
CA PRO A 118 -9.20 15.98 -2.83
C PRO A 118 -9.36 15.25 -4.16
N GLU A 119 -10.07 14.13 -4.15
CA GLU A 119 -10.24 13.25 -5.31
C GLU A 119 -11.75 13.01 -5.53
N PRO A 120 -12.36 13.67 -6.54
CA PRO A 120 -13.81 13.69 -6.70
C PRO A 120 -14.39 12.37 -7.23
N TRP A 121 -13.62 11.52 -7.91
CA TRP A 121 -14.14 10.24 -8.41
C TRP A 121 -14.49 9.27 -7.28
N GLN A 122 -13.68 9.24 -6.22
CA GLN A 122 -13.88 8.45 -5.01
C GLN A 122 -14.69 9.18 -3.94
N GLY A 123 -14.88 10.50 -4.10
CA GLY A 123 -15.53 11.34 -3.09
C GLY A 123 -14.62 11.75 -1.93
N TRP A 124 -13.31 11.50 -2.04
CA TRP A 124 -12.31 11.89 -1.04
C TRP A 124 -12.23 13.42 -0.95
N GLY A 125 -12.62 13.98 0.20
CA GLY A 125 -12.72 15.43 0.37
C GLY A 125 -13.97 16.05 -0.27
N TYR A 126 -14.94 15.24 -0.69
CA TYR A 126 -16.20 15.70 -1.32
C TYR A 126 -17.42 15.02 -0.69
N GLY A 127 -17.76 15.43 0.54
CA GLY A 127 -19.05 15.14 1.18
C GLY A 127 -19.09 13.91 2.10
N ALA A 128 -18.09 13.02 2.05
CA ALA A 128 -17.90 11.98 3.05
C ALA A 128 -17.15 12.55 4.26
N VAL A 129 -17.84 12.68 5.40
CA VAL A 129 -17.36 13.40 6.60
C VAL A 129 -16.04 12.83 7.11
N ASP A 130 -15.93 11.51 7.16
CA ASP A 130 -14.73 10.79 7.56
C ASP A 130 -13.51 11.10 6.67
N THR A 131 -13.69 11.21 5.36
CA THR A 131 -12.58 11.57 4.44
C THR A 131 -12.14 13.03 4.61
N MET A 132 -13.09 13.93 4.86
CA MET A 132 -12.81 15.34 5.13
C MET A 132 -12.07 15.49 6.46
N GLU A 133 -12.53 14.80 7.51
CA GLU A 133 -11.85 14.76 8.81
C GLU A 133 -10.40 14.23 8.73
N VAL A 134 -10.09 13.33 7.80
CA VAL A 134 -8.70 12.89 7.57
C VAL A 134 -7.89 13.94 6.82
N LEU A 135 -8.45 14.62 5.82
CA LEU A 135 -7.79 15.73 5.13
C LEU A 135 -7.49 16.90 6.07
N ASP A 136 -8.45 17.26 6.93
CA ASP A 136 -8.34 18.36 7.90
C ASP A 136 -7.20 18.12 8.92
N GLN A 137 -6.80 16.87 9.16
CA GLN A 137 -5.60 16.57 9.99
C GLN A 137 -4.30 17.08 9.37
N GLY A 138 -4.30 17.29 8.05
CA GLY A 138 -3.19 17.83 7.27
C GLY A 138 -3.17 19.35 7.19
N ASP A 139 -4.08 20.05 7.86
CA ASP A 139 -4.15 21.50 7.86
C ASP A 139 -2.96 22.14 8.58
N ILE A 140 -2.60 23.34 8.13
CA ILE A 140 -1.45 24.07 8.66
C ILE A 140 -1.94 25.38 9.24
N ASN A 141 -1.73 25.56 10.54
CA ASN A 141 -2.12 26.78 11.26
C ASN A 141 -3.61 27.15 11.09
N GLY A 142 -4.48 26.14 10.99
CA GLY A 142 -5.93 26.33 10.80
C GLY A 142 -6.34 26.71 9.38
N HIS A 143 -5.46 26.46 8.39
CA HIS A 143 -5.75 26.65 6.98
C HIS A 143 -5.71 25.32 6.23
N ASP A 144 -6.73 25.10 5.42
CA ASP A 144 -6.88 23.94 4.56
C ASP A 144 -5.70 23.82 3.59
N VAL A 145 -5.10 22.62 3.52
CA VAL A 145 -4.02 22.30 2.57
C VAL A 145 -4.45 21.15 1.67
N LEU A 146 -5.11 21.51 0.57
CA LEU A 146 -5.77 20.59 -0.37
C LEU A 146 -4.92 20.20 -1.58
N TRP A 147 -3.60 20.21 -1.41
CA TRP A 147 -2.62 19.80 -2.43
C TRP A 147 -1.44 19.13 -1.74
N GLY A 148 -0.66 18.32 -2.45
CA GLY A 148 0.53 17.71 -1.89
C GLY A 148 1.50 17.22 -2.97
N ASP A 149 2.69 16.82 -2.51
CA ASP A 149 3.77 16.34 -3.35
C ASP A 149 4.35 15.04 -2.77
N THR A 150 3.77 13.91 -3.17
CA THR A 150 4.16 12.58 -2.67
C THR A 150 5.53 12.17 -3.19
N HIS A 151 6.37 11.49 -2.40
CA HIS A 151 7.68 11.04 -2.87
C HIS A 151 7.99 9.57 -2.62
N HIS A 152 8.12 9.14 -1.36
CA HIS A 152 8.63 7.80 -1.03
C HIS A 152 7.54 6.96 -0.36
N PRO A 153 6.85 6.10 -1.12
CA PRO A 153 5.95 5.10 -0.55
C PRO A 153 6.77 4.02 0.15
N ALA A 154 6.47 3.73 1.41
CA ALA A 154 7.08 2.63 2.17
C ALA A 154 6.02 1.67 2.70
N LEU A 155 6.21 0.39 2.43
CA LEU A 155 5.34 -0.68 2.92
C LEU A 155 5.72 -1.04 4.35
N SER A 156 4.75 -1.48 5.14
CA SER A 156 5.02 -2.09 6.44
C SER A 156 5.78 -3.42 6.29
N GLU A 157 6.68 -3.63 7.24
CA GLU A 157 7.55 -4.79 7.37
C GLU A 157 7.36 -5.50 8.73
N THR A 158 7.60 -6.81 8.72
CA THR A 158 7.76 -7.67 9.88
C THR A 158 9.04 -8.49 9.69
N GLY A 159 10.03 -8.32 10.58
CA GLY A 159 11.35 -8.94 10.43
C GLY A 159 12.13 -8.50 9.19
N GLY A 160 11.77 -7.36 8.57
CA GLY A 160 12.38 -6.85 7.34
C GLY A 160 11.73 -7.35 6.05
N ASP A 161 10.68 -8.17 6.13
CA ASP A 161 9.90 -8.61 4.98
C ASP A 161 8.57 -7.84 4.91
N TYR A 162 8.16 -7.44 3.71
CA TYR A 162 6.87 -6.79 3.50
C TYR A 162 5.71 -7.70 3.94
N ASP A 163 4.86 -7.18 4.82
CA ASP A 163 3.68 -7.90 5.33
C ASP A 163 2.36 -7.41 4.75
N GLY A 164 2.40 -6.34 3.94
CA GLY A 164 1.27 -5.86 3.16
C GLY A 164 0.11 -5.29 3.98
N GLN A 165 0.35 -4.86 5.22
CA GLN A 165 -0.69 -4.31 6.08
C GLN A 165 -0.92 -2.81 5.85
N TYR A 166 0.15 -2.03 5.79
CA TYR A 166 0.10 -0.58 5.69
C TYR A 166 1.06 -0.06 4.63
N LEU A 167 0.75 1.13 4.13
CA LEU A 167 1.61 1.94 3.30
C LEU A 167 1.75 3.34 3.92
N PHE A 168 2.96 3.86 3.94
CA PHE A 168 3.26 5.20 4.41
C PHE A 168 3.75 6.04 3.24
N ILE A 169 3.37 7.31 3.19
CA ILE A 169 3.78 8.22 2.12
C ILE A 169 3.92 9.63 2.68
N ASN A 170 5.01 10.30 2.33
CA ASN A 170 5.26 11.68 2.73
C ASN A 170 4.64 12.69 1.75
N ASP A 171 4.52 13.94 2.19
CA ASP A 171 4.27 15.11 1.39
C ASP A 171 5.38 16.13 1.62
N LYS A 172 6.30 16.17 0.64
CA LYS A 172 7.46 17.06 0.67
C LYS A 172 7.09 18.51 0.87
N ALA A 173 6.04 18.95 0.19
CA ALA A 173 5.79 20.37 0.03
C ALA A 173 5.28 21.00 1.33
N ASN A 174 4.68 20.19 2.19
CA ASN A 174 4.05 20.63 3.41
C ASN A 174 4.56 19.91 4.67
N ALA A 175 5.58 19.04 4.56
CA ALA A 175 6.10 18.19 5.65
C ALA A 175 4.96 17.47 6.40
N ARG A 176 4.27 16.59 5.67
CA ARG A 176 3.18 15.75 6.19
C ARG A 176 3.47 14.29 5.90
N LEU A 177 2.95 13.41 6.75
CA LEU A 177 3.06 11.97 6.58
C LEU A 177 1.67 11.34 6.65
N ALA A 178 1.38 10.44 5.73
CA ALA A 178 0.10 9.74 5.69
C ALA A 178 0.27 8.25 6.00
N VAL A 179 -0.75 7.68 6.65
CA VAL A 179 -0.91 6.24 6.87
C VAL A 179 -2.05 5.74 5.98
N ILE A 180 -1.79 4.72 5.19
CA ILE A 180 -2.76 4.05 4.31
C ILE A 180 -2.91 2.61 4.78
N ASP A 181 -4.15 2.16 4.96
CA ASP A 181 -4.46 0.76 5.24
C ASP A 181 -4.63 0.00 3.92
N LEU A 182 -3.89 -1.09 3.73
CA LEU A 182 -3.90 -1.84 2.47
C LEU A 182 -5.04 -2.88 2.41
N ARG A 183 -5.81 -3.07 3.49
CA ARG A 183 -7.01 -3.91 3.46
C ARG A 183 -8.12 -3.30 2.61
N ASP A 184 -8.25 -1.97 2.64
CA ASP A 184 -9.25 -1.22 1.88
C ASP A 184 -8.65 -0.18 0.91
N PHE A 185 -7.33 0.04 0.96
CA PHE A 185 -6.59 0.99 0.14
C PHE A 185 -7.09 2.43 0.34
N GLU A 186 -7.20 2.84 1.61
CA GLU A 186 -7.63 4.19 1.99
C GLU A 186 -6.67 4.83 2.99
N THR A 187 -6.46 6.14 2.83
CA THR A 187 -5.72 6.95 3.80
C THR A 187 -6.51 7.03 5.10
N LYS A 188 -5.89 6.62 6.19
CA LYS A 188 -6.50 6.61 7.53
C LYS A 188 -6.11 7.84 8.33
N GLN A 189 -4.88 8.31 8.21
CA GLN A 189 -4.35 9.41 8.99
C GLN A 189 -3.45 10.29 8.14
N ILE A 190 -3.46 11.58 8.41
CA ILE A 190 -2.41 12.51 8.01
C ILE A 190 -1.86 13.15 9.28
N VAL A 191 -0.53 13.29 9.37
CA VAL A 191 0.11 14.08 10.43
C VAL A 191 0.94 15.17 9.79
N LYS A 192 0.81 16.39 10.30
CA LYS A 192 1.72 17.50 9.99
C LYS A 192 2.89 17.47 10.95
N ASN A 193 4.12 17.47 10.44
CA ASN A 193 5.29 17.60 11.29
C ASN A 193 5.37 19.02 11.88
N PRO A 194 5.36 19.20 13.21
CA PRO A 194 5.29 20.54 13.81
C PRO A 194 6.61 21.32 13.73
N ILE A 195 7.75 20.64 13.59
CA ILE A 195 9.07 21.27 13.61
C ILE A 195 9.63 21.51 12.20
N ALA A 196 9.00 20.97 11.16
CA ALA A 196 9.47 21.06 9.79
C ALA A 196 8.49 21.75 8.84
N ILE A 197 9.06 22.40 7.82
CA ILE A 197 8.34 23.09 6.75
C ILE A 197 8.26 22.21 5.50
N SER A 198 9.31 21.42 5.25
CA SER A 198 9.40 20.50 4.12
C SER A 198 10.15 19.22 4.51
N ASP A 199 9.67 18.10 4.01
CA ASP A 199 10.32 16.80 4.10
C ASP A 199 10.80 16.35 2.71
N HIS A 200 11.61 15.29 2.66
CA HIS A 200 11.82 14.55 1.41
C HIS A 200 12.30 13.13 1.70
N GLY A 201 13.22 12.93 2.65
CA GLY A 201 13.83 11.62 2.92
C GLY A 201 12.92 10.58 3.60
N GLY A 202 11.60 10.79 3.62
CA GLY A 202 10.59 9.86 4.16
C GLY A 202 9.53 9.56 3.09
N ALA A 203 8.65 8.57 3.26
CA ALA A 203 8.55 7.68 4.42
C ALA A 203 9.52 6.49 4.31
N MET A 204 10.16 6.11 5.42
CA MET A 204 10.95 4.87 5.53
C MET A 204 10.53 4.13 6.81
N VAL A 205 10.52 2.80 6.81
CA VAL A 205 10.10 2.01 7.98
C VAL A 205 11.28 1.26 8.60
N THR A 206 11.23 1.02 9.90
CA THR A 206 12.10 0.02 10.55
C THR A 206 11.63 -1.40 10.23
N PRO A 207 12.48 -2.44 10.36
CA PRO A 207 12.15 -3.83 9.97
C PRO A 207 10.87 -4.43 10.56
N ASP A 208 10.41 -3.96 11.73
CA ASP A 208 9.15 -4.40 12.36
C ASP A 208 8.06 -3.31 12.33
N THR A 209 8.27 -2.25 11.54
CA THR A 209 7.39 -1.06 11.45
C THR A 209 7.11 -0.41 12.81
N ASP A 210 8.06 -0.47 13.74
CA ASP A 210 7.92 0.22 15.03
C ASP A 210 7.98 1.75 14.88
N TRP A 211 8.72 2.22 13.87
CA TRP A 211 8.96 3.62 13.59
C TRP A 211 8.86 3.92 12.10
N ILE A 212 8.25 5.06 11.79
CA ILE A 212 8.25 5.65 10.45
C ILE A 212 9.16 6.87 10.47
N ILE A 213 10.16 6.87 9.59
CA ILE A 213 11.24 7.84 9.57
C ILE A 213 10.96 8.87 8.48
N GLU A 214 10.86 10.12 8.90
CA GLU A 214 10.63 11.29 8.05
C GLU A 214 11.85 12.20 8.10
N GLY A 215 12.55 12.34 6.98
CA GLY A 215 13.72 13.22 6.87
C GLY A 215 13.37 14.58 6.30
N GLY A 216 13.74 15.66 7.00
CA GLY A 216 13.65 17.02 6.47
C GLY A 216 14.55 17.22 5.25
N GLN A 217 14.12 18.01 4.26
CA GLN A 217 14.96 18.31 3.09
C GLN A 217 15.88 19.51 3.31
N TYR A 218 15.34 20.57 3.89
CA TYR A 218 16.02 21.85 4.04
C TYR A 218 16.21 22.14 5.51
N ALA A 219 17.41 22.60 5.88
CA ALA A 219 17.59 23.22 7.17
C ALA A 219 16.76 24.51 7.22
N ALA A 220 16.02 24.69 8.31
CA ALA A 220 15.22 25.88 8.58
C ALA A 220 15.27 26.17 10.09
N PRO A 221 14.94 27.39 10.53
CA PRO A 221 14.59 27.60 11.92
C PRO A 221 13.41 26.69 12.29
N LEU A 222 13.56 25.94 13.37
CA LEU A 222 12.56 24.94 13.77
C LEU A 222 11.24 25.62 14.15
N GLY A 223 10.12 24.93 13.89
CA GLY A 223 8.81 25.41 14.30
C GLY A 223 8.27 26.60 13.50
N TRP A 224 8.71 26.76 12.25
CA TRP A 224 8.26 27.83 11.34
C TRP A 224 8.67 29.24 11.78
N GLU A 225 9.70 29.32 12.62
CA GLU A 225 10.27 30.60 13.03
C GLU A 225 11.04 31.27 11.89
N TYR A 226 11.17 32.58 11.98
CA TYR A 226 12.01 33.34 11.05
C TYR A 226 13.39 33.59 11.64
N SER A 227 14.43 33.36 10.84
CA SER A 227 15.78 33.85 11.13
C SER A 227 16.50 34.30 9.86
N SER A 228 17.34 35.33 9.99
CA SER A 228 18.20 35.80 8.91
C SER A 228 19.17 34.69 8.47
N LEU A 229 19.48 34.64 7.17
CA LEU A 229 20.52 33.76 6.64
C LEU A 229 21.92 34.06 7.23
N GLU A 230 22.13 35.24 7.79
CA GLU A 230 23.36 35.59 8.50
C GLU A 230 23.58 34.70 9.74
N ASN A 231 22.50 34.18 10.34
CA ASN A 231 22.55 33.29 11.50
C ASN A 231 22.48 31.80 11.12
N TYR A 232 22.76 31.44 9.86
CA TYR A 232 22.54 30.08 9.36
C TYR A 232 23.17 28.99 10.25
N ALA A 233 24.42 29.18 10.66
CA ALA A 233 25.13 28.22 11.50
C ALA A 233 24.52 28.07 12.92
N GLU A 234 23.86 29.11 13.41
CA GLU A 234 23.35 29.17 14.78
C GLU A 234 21.88 28.76 14.87
N ASP A 235 21.05 29.20 13.92
CA ASP A 235 19.59 29.11 14.03
C ASP A 235 18.98 28.00 13.15
N TYR A 236 19.65 27.61 12.06
CA TYR A 236 19.07 26.65 11.12
C TYR A 236 19.39 25.23 11.55
N ARG A 237 18.40 24.34 11.48
CA ARG A 237 18.56 22.92 11.81
C ARG A 237 17.89 22.05 10.79
N GLY A 238 18.54 20.93 10.47
CA GLY A 238 17.88 19.81 9.83
C GLY A 238 17.18 18.94 10.87
N MET A 239 16.36 18.00 10.42
CA MET A 239 15.71 17.04 11.31
C MET A 239 15.55 15.67 10.66
N VAL A 240 15.50 14.64 11.51
CA VAL A 240 14.96 13.33 11.17
C VAL A 240 13.96 12.96 12.26
N THR A 241 12.69 12.87 11.91
CA THR A 241 11.60 12.53 12.84
C THR A 241 11.31 11.04 12.79
N PHE A 242 11.21 10.43 13.97
CA PHE A 242 10.80 9.04 14.18
C PHE A 242 9.39 9.04 14.74
N TRP A 243 8.43 8.72 13.88
CA TRP A 243 7.04 8.58 14.27
C TRP A 243 6.79 7.20 14.85
N LYS A 244 6.38 7.11 16.12
CA LYS A 244 5.97 5.84 16.71
C LYS A 244 4.72 5.35 16.01
N PHE A 245 4.73 4.13 15.49
CA PHE A 245 3.55 3.52 14.88
C PHE A 245 2.86 2.57 15.85
N ASP A 246 1.57 2.81 16.07
CA ASP A 246 0.63 1.88 16.69
C ASP A 246 0.03 1.00 15.60
N ARG A 247 0.61 -0.19 15.47
CA ARG A 247 0.23 -1.15 14.45
C ARG A 247 -1.17 -1.73 14.63
N GLU A 248 -1.62 -1.87 15.89
CA GLU A 248 -2.92 -2.44 16.20
C GLU A 248 -4.04 -1.50 15.74
N ASN A 249 -3.87 -0.20 15.97
CA ASN A 249 -4.84 0.82 15.60
C ASN A 249 -4.59 1.45 14.23
N GLY A 250 -3.44 1.19 13.61
CA GLY A 250 -3.06 1.75 12.31
C GLY A 250 -2.84 3.26 12.37
N ARG A 251 -2.18 3.75 13.44
CA ARG A 251 -1.99 5.18 13.71
C ARG A 251 -0.57 5.52 14.11
N LEU A 252 -0.09 6.68 13.68
CA LEU A 252 1.07 7.32 14.27
C LEU A 252 0.69 7.94 15.61
N LEU A 253 1.61 7.88 16.57
CA LEU A 253 1.47 8.42 17.92
C LEU A 253 2.41 9.61 18.12
N PRO A 254 2.00 10.85 17.78
CA PRO A 254 2.85 12.04 17.91
C PRO A 254 3.46 12.21 19.29
N ASP A 255 2.69 11.95 20.36
CA ASP A 255 3.15 12.12 21.74
C ASP A 255 4.21 11.10 22.18
N GLN A 256 4.39 10.01 21.44
CA GLN A 256 5.43 9.00 21.67
C GLN A 256 6.55 9.07 20.61
N SER A 257 6.47 10.05 19.72
CA SER A 257 7.42 10.27 18.65
C SER A 257 8.51 11.24 19.09
N PHE A 258 9.66 11.21 18.40
CA PHE A 258 10.76 12.13 18.68
C PHE A 258 11.46 12.52 17.39
N ALA A 259 12.23 13.59 17.42
CA ALA A 259 13.07 14.01 16.31
C ALA A 259 14.52 14.13 16.74
N MET A 260 15.43 13.75 15.84
CA MET A 260 16.84 14.06 15.96
C MET A 260 17.09 15.39 15.28
N GLU A 261 17.57 16.37 16.05
CA GLU A 261 18.08 17.62 15.50
C GLU A 261 19.40 17.36 14.78
N MET A 262 19.48 17.83 13.55
CA MET A 262 20.68 17.73 12.73
C MET A 262 21.27 19.13 12.52
N PRO A 263 22.61 19.26 12.49
CA PRO A 263 23.27 20.49 12.08
C PRO A 263 22.83 20.89 10.65
N PRO A 264 22.92 22.19 10.31
CA PRO A 264 22.57 22.68 8.98
C PRO A 264 23.70 22.34 7.99
N TYR A 265 23.80 21.07 7.59
CA TYR A 265 24.80 20.62 6.62
C TYR A 265 24.16 20.30 5.26
N TRP A 266 24.83 20.79 4.22
CA TRP A 266 24.75 20.31 2.84
C TRP A 266 25.96 19.42 2.55
#